data_AF-A0A3C1VHR0-F1
#
_entry.id   AF-A0A3C1VHR0-F1
#
_cell.length_a   1.000
_cell.length_b   1.000
_cell.length_c   1.000
_cell.angle_alpha   90.00
_cell.angle_beta   90.00
_cell.angle_gamma   90.00
#
_symmetry.space_group_name_H-M   'P 1'
#
loop_
_entity.id
_entity.type
_entity.pdbx_description
1 polymer ?
#
loop_
_entity_poly.entity_id
_entity_poly.type
_entity_poly.pdbx_seq_one_letter_code
_entity_poly.pdbx_strand_id
1 'polypeptide(L)'
;MIGKIFAIVPGVQLEDHPGDIIAKARAMSNISTAAAANAAGISEAELAALEESGQTAKKINFAALAPLLGLNAAKLEGIVNGWLPAPKDLSQWREVRVFTTTSDGTIVNCYLVWDEVTRDAALFDTGFDAQPILDCIAENQLALRHIFITHSHYDHVEALPKIRAAVP
;
A
#
# COMPACT_ATOMS: atom_id res chain seq x y z
N MET A 1 11.60 17.36 25.46
CA MET A 1 10.20 16.89 25.39
C MET A 1 10.19 15.77 24.37
N ILE A 2 10.17 14.52 24.82
CA ILE A 2 10.39 13.33 23.98
C ILE A 2 9.07 12.99 23.30
N GLY A 3 8.86 13.52 22.10
CA GLY A 3 7.77 13.10 21.22
C GLY A 3 8.12 11.75 20.61
N LYS A 4 7.68 10.67 21.25
CA LYS A 4 7.72 9.32 20.70
C LYS A 4 6.93 9.28 19.39
N ILE A 5 7.60 9.39 18.24
CA ILE A 5 7.06 8.93 16.95
C ILE A 5 7.22 7.40 16.92
N PHE A 6 6.52 6.71 17.81
CA PHE A 6 6.13 5.33 17.55
C PHE A 6 4.77 5.45 16.88
N ALA A 7 4.79 5.69 15.57
CA ALA A 7 3.58 5.60 14.79
C ALA A 7 3.16 4.14 14.76
N ILE A 8 2.28 3.75 15.70
CA ILE A 8 1.20 2.83 15.35
C ILE A 8 0.64 3.41 14.05
N VAL A 9 0.79 2.73 12.91
CA VAL A 9 0.12 3.19 11.69
C VAL A 9 -1.37 2.93 11.93
N PRO A 10 -2.17 3.96 12.24
CA PRO A 10 -3.55 3.75 12.64
C PRO A 10 -4.34 3.38 11.38
N GLY A 11 -5.00 2.21 11.38
CA GLY A 11 -5.98 1.82 10.37
C GLY A 11 -5.59 2.16 8.93
N VAL A 12 -4.52 1.53 8.42
CA VAL A 12 -4.16 1.63 6.99
C VAL A 12 -5.36 1.11 6.19
N GLN A 13 -5.98 1.97 5.39
CA GLN A 13 -6.85 1.51 4.31
C GLN A 13 -5.99 0.69 3.34
N LEU A 14 -6.54 -0.44 2.88
CA LEU A 14 -5.89 -1.19 1.81
C LEU A 14 -5.71 -0.26 0.60
N GLU A 15 -4.52 -0.30 -0.02
CA GLU A 15 -4.24 0.42 -1.27
C GLU A 15 -5.28 0.07 -2.33
N ASP A 16 -5.55 -1.23 -2.49
CA ASP A 16 -6.61 -1.75 -3.34
C ASP A 16 -7.88 -2.00 -2.53
N HIS A 17 -8.96 -1.31 -2.89
CA HIS A 17 -10.28 -1.64 -2.36
C HIS A 17 -10.83 -2.90 -3.05
N PRO A 18 -11.93 -3.54 -2.55
CA PRO A 18 -12.44 -4.77 -3.12
C PRO A 18 -12.73 -4.70 -4.64
N GLY A 19 -13.24 -3.56 -5.10
CA GLY A 19 -13.47 -3.27 -6.51
C GLY A 19 -12.21 -3.34 -7.37
N ASP A 20 -11.12 -2.68 -6.96
CA ASP A 20 -9.82 -2.73 -7.63
C ASP A 20 -9.31 -4.16 -7.76
N ILE A 21 -9.40 -4.94 -6.68
CA ILE A 21 -8.97 -6.34 -6.67
C ILE A 21 -9.73 -7.13 -7.74
N ILE A 22 -11.06 -6.97 -7.80
CA ILE A 22 -11.93 -7.66 -8.76
C ILE A 22 -11.61 -7.19 -10.19
N ALA A 23 -11.54 -5.88 -10.42
CA ALA A 23 -11.29 -5.29 -11.74
C ALA A 23 -9.93 -5.71 -12.30
N LYS A 24 -8.87 -5.61 -11.49
CA LYS A 24 -7.50 -6.00 -11.87
C LYS A 24 -7.41 -7.50 -12.13
N ALA A 25 -7.96 -8.34 -11.25
CA ALA A 25 -7.93 -9.78 -11.42
C ALA A 25 -8.70 -10.22 -12.68
N ARG A 26 -9.85 -9.60 -12.96
CA ARG A 26 -10.65 -9.82 -14.16
C ARG A 26 -9.89 -9.43 -15.43
N ALA A 27 -9.32 -8.22 -15.46
CA ALA A 27 -8.55 -7.74 -16.60
C ALA A 27 -7.33 -8.63 -16.87
N MET A 28 -6.58 -8.99 -15.84
CA MET A 28 -5.40 -9.87 -15.92
C MET A 28 -5.74 -11.29 -16.38
N SER A 29 -6.92 -11.78 -16.01
CA SER A 29 -7.39 -13.12 -16.40
C SER A 29 -8.14 -13.14 -17.74
N ASN A 30 -8.23 -12.01 -18.45
CA ASN A 30 -9.01 -11.84 -19.68
C ASN A 30 -10.47 -12.31 -19.56
N ILE A 31 -11.08 -12.15 -18.38
CA ILE A 31 -12.47 -12.50 -18.14
C ILE A 31 -13.37 -11.33 -18.55
N SER A 32 -14.41 -11.60 -19.34
CA SER A 32 -15.35 -10.57 -19.77
C SER A 32 -16.21 -10.07 -18.62
N THR A 33 -16.66 -8.81 -18.69
CA THR A 33 -17.60 -8.21 -17.73
C THR A 33 -18.86 -9.07 -17.59
N ALA A 34 -19.43 -9.53 -18.71
CA ALA A 34 -20.60 -10.41 -18.72
C ALA A 34 -20.37 -11.75 -17.97
N ALA A 35 -19.21 -12.39 -18.16
CA ALA A 35 -18.91 -13.66 -17.49
C ALA A 35 -18.72 -13.46 -15.98
N ALA A 36 -18.00 -12.41 -15.58
CA ALA A 36 -17.80 -12.06 -14.18
C ALA A 36 -19.13 -11.67 -13.50
N ALA A 37 -19.97 -10.87 -14.15
CA ALA A 37 -21.26 -10.44 -13.62
C ALA A 37 -22.20 -11.63 -13.40
N ASN A 38 -22.25 -12.55 -14.39
CA ASN A 38 -23.00 -13.79 -14.27
C ASN A 38 -22.52 -14.64 -13.08
N ALA A 39 -21.21 -14.88 -12.97
CA ALA A 39 -20.64 -15.64 -11.85
C ALA A 39 -20.91 -14.97 -10.49
N ALA A 40 -20.87 -13.63 -10.46
CA ALA A 40 -21.15 -12.82 -9.27
C ALA A 40 -22.64 -12.79 -8.89
N GLY A 41 -23.54 -13.18 -9.80
CA GLY A 41 -24.99 -13.11 -9.59
C GLY A 41 -25.56 -11.70 -9.65
N ILE A 42 -24.91 -10.79 -10.39
CA ILE A 42 -25.31 -9.38 -10.56
C ILE A 42 -25.30 -8.98 -12.04
N SER A 43 -25.84 -7.81 -12.36
CA SER A 43 -25.76 -7.24 -13.72
C SER A 43 -24.37 -6.66 -14.03
N GLU A 44 -24.06 -6.46 -15.31
CA GLU A 44 -22.80 -5.83 -15.72
C GLU A 44 -22.66 -4.39 -15.20
N ALA A 45 -23.77 -3.65 -15.12
CA ALA A 45 -23.79 -2.30 -14.56
C ALA A 45 -23.48 -2.31 -13.05
N GLU A 46 -23.99 -3.29 -12.32
CA GLU A 46 -23.68 -3.46 -10.90
C GLU A 46 -22.24 -3.93 -10.68
N LEU A 47 -21.71 -4.78 -11.57
CA LEU A 47 -20.31 -5.17 -11.52
C LEU A 47 -19.41 -3.96 -11.77
N ALA A 48 -19.72 -3.13 -12.76
CA ALA A 48 -18.97 -1.91 -13.02
C ALA A 48 -18.98 -0.95 -11.82
N ALA A 49 -20.14 -0.76 -11.18
CA ALA A 49 -20.24 0.06 -9.97
C ALA A 49 -19.44 -0.53 -8.79
N LEU A 50 -19.44 -1.86 -8.63
CA LEU A 50 -18.62 -2.54 -7.63
C LEU A 50 -17.13 -2.38 -7.92
N GLU A 51 -16.71 -2.56 -9.18
CA GLU A 51 -15.32 -2.39 -9.61
C GLU A 51 -14.82 -0.96 -9.39
N GLU A 52 -15.66 0.04 -9.61
CA GLU A 52 -15.33 1.46 -9.43
C GLU A 52 -15.30 1.91 -7.97
N SER A 53 -16.22 1.42 -7.13
CA SER A 53 -16.41 1.95 -5.77
C SER A 53 -15.99 1.01 -4.65
N GLY A 54 -15.80 -0.28 -4.95
CA GLY A 54 -15.64 -1.34 -3.97
C GLY A 54 -16.90 -1.62 -3.13
N GLN A 55 -18.02 -0.97 -3.43
CA GLN A 55 -19.27 -1.09 -2.67
C GLN A 55 -20.32 -1.87 -3.46
N THR A 56 -21.17 -2.61 -2.73
CA THR A 56 -22.30 -3.32 -3.31
C THR A 56 -23.50 -3.31 -2.38
N ALA A 57 -24.68 -2.98 -2.92
CA ALA A 57 -25.95 -3.11 -2.21
C ALA A 57 -26.50 -4.55 -2.27
N LYS A 58 -25.98 -5.38 -3.19
CA LYS A 58 -26.43 -6.76 -3.40
C LYS A 58 -25.41 -7.75 -2.86
N LYS A 59 -25.91 -8.91 -2.44
CA LYS A 59 -25.08 -10.05 -2.08
C LYS A 59 -24.39 -10.58 -3.34
N ILE A 60 -23.05 -10.63 -3.29
CA ILE A 60 -22.21 -11.17 -4.37
C ILE A 60 -21.96 -12.66 -4.13
N ASN A 61 -22.00 -13.45 -5.20
CA ASN A 61 -21.62 -14.85 -5.16
C ASN A 61 -20.09 -15.02 -5.30
N PHE A 62 -19.35 -14.72 -4.23
CA PHE A 62 -17.88 -14.87 -4.22
C PHE A 62 -17.40 -16.31 -4.42
N ALA A 63 -18.21 -17.30 -4.06
CA ALA A 63 -17.89 -18.70 -4.27
C ALA A 63 -17.76 -19.08 -5.76
N ALA A 64 -18.49 -18.40 -6.65
CA ALA A 64 -18.39 -18.58 -8.09
C ALA A 64 -17.47 -17.53 -8.75
N LEU A 65 -17.54 -16.26 -8.33
CA LEU A 65 -16.73 -15.19 -8.90
C LEU A 65 -15.23 -15.38 -8.62
N ALA A 66 -14.84 -15.62 -7.37
CA ALA A 66 -13.42 -15.58 -7.01
C ALA A 66 -12.57 -16.63 -7.74
N PRO A 67 -12.97 -17.92 -7.85
CA PRO A 67 -12.21 -18.91 -8.61
C PRO A 67 -12.08 -18.55 -10.10
N LEU A 68 -13.11 -17.95 -10.70
CA LEU A 68 -13.07 -17.49 -12.09
C LEU A 68 -12.00 -16.42 -12.32
N LEU A 69 -11.74 -15.59 -11.29
CA LEU A 69 -10.73 -14.52 -11.30
C LEU A 69 -9.37 -14.99 -10.76
N GLY A 70 -9.20 -16.28 -10.44
CA GLY A 70 -7.99 -16.79 -9.80
C GLY A 70 -7.79 -16.33 -8.35
N LEU A 71 -8.85 -15.85 -7.70
CA LEU A 71 -8.85 -15.36 -6.32
C LEU A 71 -9.37 -16.42 -5.34
N ASN A 72 -9.04 -16.24 -4.06
CA ASN A 72 -9.62 -17.06 -2.99
C ASN A 72 -10.92 -16.42 -2.48
N ALA A 73 -12.03 -17.16 -2.55
CA ALA A 73 -13.36 -16.66 -2.18
C ALA A 73 -13.44 -16.15 -0.73
N ALA A 74 -12.95 -16.92 0.23
CA ALA A 74 -13.04 -16.57 1.65
C ALA A 74 -12.19 -15.33 1.99
N LYS A 75 -11.01 -15.17 1.37
CA LYS A 75 -10.18 -13.98 1.56
C LYS A 75 -10.80 -12.73 0.94
N LEU A 76 -11.33 -12.85 -0.28
CA LEU A 76 -12.01 -11.74 -0.96
C LEU A 76 -13.25 -11.29 -0.17
N GLU A 77 -14.06 -12.24 0.28
CA GLU A 77 -15.21 -11.96 1.15
C GLU A 77 -14.78 -11.34 2.48
N GLY A 78 -13.67 -11.79 3.05
CA GLY A 78 -13.06 -11.17 4.24
C GLY A 78 -12.75 -9.69 4.01
N ILE A 79 -12.07 -9.35 2.91
CA ILE A 79 -11.70 -7.98 2.55
C ILE A 79 -12.95 -7.10 2.34
N VAL A 80 -13.96 -7.63 1.63
CA VAL A 80 -15.26 -6.95 1.43
C VAL A 80 -15.96 -6.67 2.77
N ASN A 81 -15.82 -7.58 3.73
CA ASN A 81 -16.37 -7.43 5.08
C ASN A 81 -15.45 -6.65 6.04
N GLY A 82 -14.45 -5.92 5.52
CA GLY A 82 -13.61 -5.02 6.31
C GLY A 82 -12.43 -5.71 6.98
N TRP A 83 -12.00 -6.88 6.51
CA TRP A 83 -10.73 -7.45 6.96
C TRP A 83 -9.58 -6.48 6.64
N LEU A 84 -8.73 -6.26 7.64
CA LEU A 84 -7.49 -5.52 7.52
C LEU A 84 -6.34 -6.39 8.06
N PRO A 85 -5.12 -6.23 7.54
CA PRO A 85 -3.95 -6.86 8.13
C PRO A 85 -3.78 -6.41 9.58
N ALA A 86 -3.45 -7.34 10.47
CA ALA A 86 -3.18 -7.00 11.86
C ALA A 86 -1.99 -6.04 11.94
N PRO A 87 -2.09 -4.95 12.74
CA PRO A 87 -0.99 -4.01 12.90
C PRO A 87 0.23 -4.73 13.47
N LYS A 88 1.41 -4.35 13.00
CA LYS A 88 2.69 -4.85 13.51
C LYS A 88 3.31 -3.81 14.42
N ASP A 89 3.70 -4.24 15.61
CA ASP A 89 4.52 -3.42 16.48
C ASP A 89 5.95 -3.40 15.95
N LEU A 90 6.31 -2.28 15.32
CA LEU A 90 7.64 -2.04 14.80
C LEU A 90 8.58 -1.44 15.86
N SER A 91 8.10 -1.12 17.06
CA SER A 91 8.95 -0.53 18.12
C SER A 91 10.07 -1.46 18.59
N GLN A 92 9.90 -2.76 18.39
CA GLN A 92 10.94 -3.76 18.62
C GLN A 92 12.14 -3.62 17.65
N TRP A 93 11.95 -2.98 16.50
CA TRP A 93 12.98 -2.69 15.50
C TRP A 93 13.39 -1.22 15.64
N ARG A 94 14.33 -0.95 16.54
CA ARG A 94 14.75 0.42 16.86
C ARG A 94 15.31 1.17 15.66
N GLU A 95 15.87 0.43 14.70
CA GLU A 95 16.56 0.91 13.52
C GLU A 95 15.72 0.84 12.23
N VAL A 96 14.39 0.75 12.34
CA VAL A 96 13.46 0.77 11.20
C VAL A 96 12.43 1.87 11.39
N ARG A 97 12.23 2.71 10.37
CA ARG A 97 11.15 3.70 10.31
C ARG A 97 10.38 3.54 9.02
N VAL A 98 9.05 3.61 9.14
CA VAL A 98 8.13 3.64 8.02
C VAL A 98 7.60 5.07 7.92
N PHE A 99 7.65 5.64 6.73
CA PHE A 99 7.01 6.91 6.42
C PHE A 99 5.90 6.63 5.44
N THR A 100 4.68 6.97 5.83
CA THR A 100 3.51 6.90 4.95
C THR A 100 3.29 8.29 4.37
N THR A 101 3.40 8.42 3.05
CA THR A 101 3.19 9.67 2.33
C THR A 101 1.94 9.54 1.47
N THR A 102 1.29 10.67 1.21
CA THR A 102 0.03 10.69 0.46
C THR A 102 0.03 11.83 -0.54
N SER A 103 -0.44 11.56 -1.75
CA SER A 103 -0.70 12.57 -2.77
C SER A 103 -1.85 12.10 -3.66
N ASP A 104 -2.81 12.99 -3.94
CA ASP A 104 -3.96 12.74 -4.82
C ASP A 104 -4.69 11.40 -4.56
N GLY A 105 -4.89 11.04 -3.29
CA GLY A 105 -5.56 9.80 -2.89
C GLY A 105 -4.70 8.55 -2.97
N THR A 106 -3.47 8.65 -3.47
CA THR A 106 -2.48 7.56 -3.45
C THR A 106 -1.73 7.59 -2.13
N ILE A 107 -1.63 6.44 -1.47
CA ILE A 107 -0.90 6.26 -0.22
C ILE A 107 0.27 5.32 -0.50
N VAL A 108 1.48 5.73 -0.16
CA VAL A 108 2.68 4.92 -0.37
C VAL A 108 3.57 4.96 0.87
N ASN A 109 4.17 3.81 1.18
CA ASN A 109 5.14 3.69 2.26
C ASN A 109 6.55 3.70 1.70
N CYS A 110 7.44 4.42 2.36
CA CYS A 110 8.88 4.28 2.22
C CYS A 110 9.51 3.90 3.57
N TYR A 111 10.67 3.26 3.51
CA TYR A 111 11.29 2.62 4.67
C TYR A 111 12.73 3.08 4.83
N LEU A 112 13.06 3.61 5.99
CA LEU A 112 14.45 3.90 6.37
C LEU A 112 14.91 2.84 7.37
N VAL A 113 16.01 2.19 7.04
CA VAL A 113 16.68 1.23 7.93
C VAL A 113 18.12 1.67 8.13
N TRP A 114 18.69 1.40 9.30
CA TRP A 114 20.09 1.73 9.55
C TRP A 114 20.78 0.73 10.47
N ASP A 115 22.10 0.77 10.47
CA ASP A 115 22.92 0.03 11.43
C ASP A 115 23.09 0.85 12.72
N GLU A 116 22.90 0.20 13.88
CA GLU A 116 22.91 0.86 15.18
C GLU A 116 24.26 1.55 15.47
N VAL A 117 25.36 0.89 15.08
CA VAL A 117 26.74 1.27 15.46
C VAL A 117 27.35 2.27 14.48
N THR A 118 27.37 1.92 13.20
CA THR A 118 28.00 2.72 12.13
C THR A 118 27.14 3.90 11.69
N ARG A 119 25.83 3.84 11.97
CA ARG A 119 24.82 4.80 11.49
C ARG A 119 24.66 4.82 9.97
N ASP A 120 25.24 3.87 9.25
CA ASP A 120 24.98 3.71 7.82
C ASP A 120 23.50 3.33 7.61
N ALA A 121 22.86 4.06 6.71
CA ALA A 121 21.43 3.94 6.46
C ALA A 121 21.13 3.61 5.00
N ALA A 122 20.04 2.88 4.80
CA ALA A 122 19.45 2.59 3.51
C ALA A 122 17.98 3.04 3.51
N LEU A 123 17.61 3.78 2.47
CA LEU A 123 16.24 4.19 2.21
C LEU A 123 15.66 3.30 1.10
N PHE A 124 14.46 2.77 1.30
CA PHE A 124 13.70 2.01 0.32
C PHE A 124 12.47 2.83 -0.10
N ASP A 125 12.46 3.21 -1.37
CA ASP A 125 11.55 4.17 -1.99
C ASP A 125 11.58 5.54 -1.30
N THR A 126 10.96 6.54 -1.92
CA THR A 126 11.03 7.92 -1.40
C THR A 126 9.68 8.50 -1.06
N GLY A 127 8.60 7.94 -1.61
CA GLY A 127 7.27 8.51 -1.44
C GLY A 127 7.15 9.88 -2.11
N PHE A 128 6.16 10.65 -1.67
CA PHE A 128 5.86 12.00 -2.16
C PHE A 128 6.53 13.12 -1.37
N ASP A 129 6.94 12.87 -0.11
CA ASP A 129 7.50 13.89 0.78
C ASP A 129 8.84 13.46 1.37
N ALA A 130 9.88 14.25 1.06
CA ALA A 130 11.23 14.03 1.54
C ALA A 130 11.42 14.49 3.00
N GLN A 131 10.64 15.46 3.47
CA GLN A 131 10.96 16.19 4.70
C GLN A 131 11.00 15.28 5.94
N PRO A 132 10.00 14.40 6.20
CA PRO A 132 10.03 13.53 7.37
C PRO A 132 11.23 12.56 7.36
N ILE A 133 11.67 12.14 6.17
CA ILE A 133 12.82 11.25 6.00
C ILE A 133 14.10 12.00 6.35
N LEU A 134 14.27 13.21 5.81
CA LEU A 134 15.44 14.07 6.07
C LEU A 134 15.55 14.48 7.54
N ASP A 135 14.42 14.80 8.17
CA ASP A 135 14.36 15.11 9.60
C ASP A 135 14.82 13.91 10.42
N CYS A 136 14.32 12.70 10.10
CA CYS A 136 14.72 11.48 10.78
C CYS A 136 16.23 11.18 10.61
N ILE A 137 16.76 11.37 9.40
CA ILE A 137 18.20 11.23 9.11
C ILE A 137 19.02 12.19 9.99
N ALA A 138 18.63 13.47 10.06
CA ALA A 138 19.33 14.48 10.84
C ALA A 138 19.25 14.21 12.35
N GLU A 139 18.06 13.94 12.88
CA GLU A 139 17.80 13.65 14.31
C GLU A 139 18.61 12.45 14.80
N ASN A 140 18.73 11.43 13.95
CA ASN A 140 19.40 10.18 14.29
C ASN A 140 20.86 10.14 13.81
N GLN A 141 21.39 11.24 13.28
CA GLN A 141 22.77 11.36 12.79
C GLN A 141 23.14 10.23 11.82
N LEU A 142 22.24 9.93 10.89
CA LEU A 142 22.40 8.82 9.95
C LEU A 142 23.24 9.22 8.75
N ALA A 143 24.09 8.30 8.30
CA ALA A 143 24.80 8.39 7.04
C ALA A 143 24.01 7.63 5.97
N LEU A 144 23.18 8.33 5.19
CA LEU A 144 22.44 7.68 4.10
C LEU A 144 23.41 7.23 2.99
N ARG A 145 23.68 5.93 2.92
CA ARG A 145 24.61 5.33 1.93
C ARG A 145 23.90 4.80 0.70
N HIS A 146 22.66 4.39 0.87
CA HIS A 146 21.93 3.65 -0.15
C HIS A 146 20.50 4.17 -0.29
N ILE A 147 20.06 4.28 -1.53
CA ILE A 147 18.65 4.45 -1.88
C ILE A 147 18.30 3.31 -2.83
N PHE A 148 17.37 2.46 -2.42
CA PHE A 148 16.81 1.38 -3.21
C PHE A 148 15.43 1.79 -3.69
N ILE A 149 15.20 1.71 -5.00
CA ILE A 149 13.87 1.96 -5.59
C ILE A 149 13.31 0.62 -6.02
N THR A 150 12.13 0.27 -5.51
CA THR A 150 11.48 -1.02 -5.79
C THR A 150 11.04 -1.09 -7.25
N HIS A 151 10.45 -0.02 -7.76
CA HIS A 151 10.05 0.16 -9.15
C HIS A 151 9.83 1.65 -9.47
N SER A 152 9.69 1.99 -10.75
CA SER A 152 9.72 3.38 -11.24
C SER A 152 8.35 4.05 -11.34
N HIS A 153 7.35 3.59 -10.59
CA HIS A 153 6.12 4.37 -10.46
C HIS A 153 6.39 5.68 -9.71
N TYR A 154 5.64 6.71 -10.07
CA TYR A 154 5.86 8.10 -9.65
C TYR A 154 5.87 8.25 -8.12
N ASP A 155 4.94 7.61 -7.45
CA ASP A 155 4.78 7.59 -6.00
C ASP A 155 5.99 7.01 -5.25
N HIS A 156 6.77 6.14 -5.88
CA HIS A 156 7.99 5.57 -5.27
C HIS A 156 9.24 6.43 -5.46
N VAL A 157 9.25 7.36 -6.43
CA VAL A 157 10.45 8.12 -6.84
C VAL A 157 10.31 9.63 -6.71
N GLU A 158 9.14 10.16 -6.38
CA GLU A 158 8.88 11.59 -6.47
C GLU A 158 9.79 12.44 -5.55
N ALA A 159 9.99 12.00 -4.32
CA ALA A 159 10.87 12.70 -3.38
C ALA A 159 12.37 12.49 -3.64
N LEU A 160 12.76 11.58 -4.55
CA LEU A 160 14.16 11.23 -4.81
C LEU A 160 15.07 12.43 -5.16
N PRO A 161 14.68 13.37 -6.04
CA PRO A 161 15.54 14.52 -6.37
C PRO A 161 15.86 15.39 -5.15
N LYS A 162 14.87 15.61 -4.27
CA LYS A 162 15.05 16.41 -3.04
C LYS A 162 15.99 15.70 -2.06
N ILE A 163 15.84 14.39 -1.90
CA ILE A 163 16.70 13.59 -1.01
C ILE A 163 18.15 13.64 -1.49
N ARG A 164 18.40 13.36 -2.79
CA ARG A 164 19.76 13.39 -3.36
C ARG A 164 20.44 14.77 -3.29
N ALA A 165 19.66 15.84 -3.30
CA ALA A 165 20.20 17.19 -3.14
C ALA A 165 20.62 17.49 -1.69
N ALA A 166 19.95 16.87 -0.71
CA ALA A 166 20.21 17.08 0.72
C ALA A 166 21.29 16.15 1.30
N VAL A 167 21.41 14.94 0.74
CA VAL A 167 22.40 13.92 1.15
C VAL A 167 23.17 13.47 -0.09
N PRO A 168 24.36 14.06 -0.34
CA PRO A 168 25.17 13.82 -1.53
C PRO A 168 25.89 12.45 -1.54
#